data_AF-W1YFG7-F1
#
_entry.id   AF-W1YFG7-F1
#
_cell.length_a   1.000
_cell.length_b   1.000
_cell.length_c   1.000
_cell.angle_alpha   90.00
_cell.angle_beta   90.00
_cell.angle_gamma   90.00
#
_symmetry.space_group_name_H-M   'P 1'
#
loop_
_entity.id
_entity.type
_entity.pdbx_description
1 polymer ?
#
loop_
_entity_poly.entity_id
_entity_poly.type
_entity_poly.pdbx_seq_one_letter_code
_entity_poly.pdbx_strand_id
1 'polypeptide(L)'
;PTFSICPTHGYLAGEHVTCDKCAELHPDAEPVACEVWTRVMGYFRPVQSFNIGKKGEYAERTMFTEPAAEGHGKASTLPTKTYFSR
;
A
#
# COMPACT_ATOMS: atom_id res chain seq x y z
N PRO A 1 -0.62 -4.60 2.17
CA PRO A 1 -1.36 -3.54 1.44
C PRO A 1 -1.06 -2.19 2.11
N THR A 2 -0.67 -1.22 1.30
CA THR A 2 -0.35 0.15 1.74
C THR A 2 -1.25 1.12 1.00
N PHE A 3 -1.76 2.12 1.71
CA PHE A 3 -2.55 3.20 1.14
C PHE A 3 -2.18 4.50 1.84
N SER A 4 -2.57 5.62 1.23
CA SER A 4 -2.27 6.94 1.75
C SER A 4 -3.52 7.79 1.83
N ILE A 5 -3.57 8.74 2.76
CA ILE A 5 -4.70 9.65 2.93
C ILE A 5 -4.22 11.08 2.70
N CYS A 6 -4.79 11.73 1.69
CA CYS A 6 -4.66 13.16 1.47
C CYS A 6 -5.76 13.91 2.25
N PRO A 7 -5.45 15.05 2.90
CA PRO A 7 -6.46 15.86 3.60
C PRO A 7 -7.56 16.41 2.68
N THR A 8 -7.27 16.57 1.38
CA THR A 8 -8.21 17.14 0.39
C THR A 8 -8.88 16.06 -0.45
N HIS A 9 -8.10 15.07 -0.93
CA HIS A 9 -8.57 14.06 -1.89
C HIS A 9 -8.94 12.72 -1.24
N GLY A 10 -8.73 12.57 0.07
CA GLY A 10 -9.03 11.35 0.79
C GLY A 10 -8.12 10.18 0.41
N TYR A 11 -8.72 9.01 0.20
CA TYR A 11 -8.00 7.75 0.00
C TYR A 11 -7.23 7.70 -1.33
N LEU A 12 -5.96 7.32 -1.26
CA LEU A 12 -5.06 7.08 -2.39
C LEU A 12 -4.50 5.67 -2.31
N ALA A 13 -4.57 4.93 -3.42
CA ALA A 13 -4.01 3.59 -3.50
C ALA A 13 -2.48 3.65 -3.59
N GLY A 14 -1.79 2.90 -2.73
CA GLY A 14 -0.33 2.88 -2.68
C GLY A 14 0.27 3.85 -1.65
N GLU A 15 1.60 3.89 -1.64
CA GLU A 15 2.40 4.74 -0.76
C GLU A 15 2.69 6.07 -1.44
N HIS A 16 2.11 7.13 -0.91
CA HIS A 16 2.22 8.50 -1.37
C HIS A 16 2.61 9.34 -0.17
N VAL A 17 3.84 9.85 -0.14
CA VAL A 17 4.26 10.79 0.92
C VAL A 17 3.63 12.16 0.69
N THR A 18 3.39 12.50 -0.57
CA THR A 18 2.76 13.74 -1.03
C THR A 18 1.63 13.40 -2.00
N CYS A 19 0.60 14.25 -2.08
CA CYS A 19 -0.53 13.99 -2.97
C CYS A 19 -0.26 14.46 -4.41
N ASP A 20 -0.16 13.52 -5.35
CA ASP A 20 0.02 13.82 -6.78
C ASP A 20 -1.12 14.68 -7.35
N LYS A 21 -2.37 14.40 -6.97
CA LYS A 21 -3.53 15.19 -7.41
C LYS A 21 -3.47 16.64 -6.95
N CYS A 22 -2.93 16.90 -5.75
CA CYS A 22 -2.72 18.27 -5.27
C CYS A 22 -1.64 18.97 -6.09
N ALA A 23 -0.55 18.28 -6.42
CA ALA A 23 0.54 18.82 -7.22
C ALA A 23 0.07 19.16 -8.65
N GLU A 24 -0.79 18.32 -9.25
CA GLU A 24 -1.37 18.58 -10.58
C GLU A 24 -2.31 19.81 -10.58
N LEU A 25 -3.13 19.98 -9.53
CA LEU A 25 -4.07 21.10 -9.43
C LEU A 25 -3.38 22.43 -9.06
N HIS A 26 -2.29 22.36 -8.32
CA HIS A 26 -1.59 23.52 -7.77
C HIS A 26 -0.06 23.35 -7.90
N PRO A 27 0.50 23.45 -9.12
CA PRO A 27 1.92 23.18 -9.38
C PRO A 27 2.88 24.17 -8.68
N ASP A 28 2.41 25.39 -8.40
CA ASP A 28 3.20 26.43 -7.73
C ASP A 28 3.03 26.44 -6.20
N ALA A 29 2.22 25.54 -5.65
CA ALA A 29 1.96 25.45 -4.20
C ALA A 29 2.89 24.45 -3.52
N GLU A 30 3.05 24.59 -2.20
CA GLU A 30 3.80 23.65 -1.38
C GLU A 30 3.16 22.23 -1.42
N PRO A 31 3.97 21.15 -1.46
CA PRO A 31 3.45 19.80 -1.51
C PRO A 31 2.55 19.45 -0.31
N VAL A 32 1.38 18.89 -0.61
CA VAL A 32 0.45 18.44 0.42
C VAL A 32 0.86 17.06 0.93
N ALA A 33 1.31 17.01 2.19
CA ALA A 33 1.69 15.78 2.86
C ALA A 33 0.49 14.82 3.03
N CYS A 34 0.74 13.53 2.78
CA CYS A 34 -0.22 12.45 2.98
C CYS A 34 0.18 11.58 4.17
N GLU A 35 -0.83 11.04 4.85
CA GLU A 35 -0.58 10.02 5.87
C GLU A 35 -0.47 8.65 5.20
N VAL A 36 0.66 7.99 5.34
CA VAL A 36 0.87 6.63 4.83
C VAL A 36 0.43 5.61 5.88
N TRP A 37 -0.44 4.67 5.47
CA TRP A 37 -1.02 3.63 6.31
C TRP A 37 -0.70 2.25 5.75
N THR A 38 -0.23 1.36 6.62
CA THR A 38 0.12 -0.02 6.24
C THR A 38 -0.35 -1.02 7.29
N ARG A 39 -0.53 -2.28 6.87
CA ARG A 39 -0.99 -3.33 7.77
C ARG A 39 0.14 -3.84 8.66
N VAL A 40 -0.09 -3.89 9.97
CA VAL A 40 0.80 -4.46 10.98
C VAL A 40 0.00 -5.45 11.83
N MET A 41 0.43 -6.72 11.87
CA MET A 41 -0.13 -7.78 12.73
C MET A 41 -1.65 -8.00 12.70
N GLY A 42 -2.38 -7.46 11.72
CA GLY A 42 -3.84 -7.60 11.69
C GLY A 42 -4.58 -6.37 11.21
N TYR A 43 -4.09 -5.19 11.58
CA TYR A 43 -4.79 -3.91 11.44
C TYR A 43 -3.92 -2.85 10.74
N PHE A 44 -4.53 -1.76 10.30
CA PHE A 44 -3.81 -0.64 9.68
C PHE A 44 -3.30 0.34 10.75
N ARG A 45 -2.05 0.77 10.60
CA ARG A 45 -1.40 1.75 11.46
C ARG A 45 -0.66 2.77 10.59
N PRO A 46 -0.65 4.06 10.95
CA PRO A 46 0.11 5.05 10.21
C PRO A 46 1.61 4.82 10.44
N VAL A 47 2.38 4.91 9.36
CA VAL A 47 3.84 4.70 9.37
C VAL A 47 4.52 5.72 10.29
N GLN A 48 3.98 6.93 10.38
CA GLN A 48 4.48 7.99 11.27
C GLN A 48 4.48 7.59 12.74
N SER A 49 3.54 6.75 13.17
CA SER A 49 3.47 6.24 14.54
C SER A 49 4.38 5.05 14.81
N PHE A 50 5.26 4.65 13.88
CA PHE A 50 6.17 3.52 14.09
C PHE A 50 7.30 3.88 15.05
N ASN A 51 7.69 2.94 15.89
CA ASN A 51 8.91 3.06 16.69
C ASN A 51 10.15 2.84 15.80
N ILE A 52 11.34 3.10 16.34
CA ILE A 52 12.60 3.04 15.58
C ILE A 52 12.82 1.66 14.95
N GLY A 53 12.60 0.57 15.70
CA GLY A 53 12.75 -0.79 15.18
C GLY A 53 11.79 -1.09 14.03
N LYS A 54 10.52 -0.65 14.14
CA LYS A 54 9.53 -0.86 13.09
C LYS A 54 9.76 0.02 11.86
N LYS A 55 10.37 1.20 12.01
CA LYS A 55 10.83 2.03 10.89
C LYS A 55 11.93 1.32 10.10
N GLY A 56 12.89 0.69 10.78
CA GLY A 56 13.93 -0.14 10.15
C GLY A 56 13.31 -1.32 9.39
N GLU A 57 12.47 -2.11 10.06
CA GLU A 57 11.76 -3.22 9.41
C GLU A 57 10.93 -2.75 8.21
N TYR A 58 10.28 -1.57 8.30
CA TYR A 58 9.49 -1.02 7.21
C TYR A 58 10.34 -0.64 6.00
N ALA A 59 11.50 -0.02 6.21
CA ALA A 59 12.41 0.41 5.14
C ALA A 59 12.99 -0.78 4.36
N GLU A 60 13.12 -1.94 4.99
CA GLU A 60 13.62 -3.17 4.36
C GLU A 60 12.53 -3.95 3.60
N ARG A 61 11.26 -3.53 3.67
CA ARG A 61 10.16 -4.23 2.99
C ARG A 61 10.24 -4.03 1.48
N THR A 62 10.19 -5.15 0.76
CA THR A 62 9.99 -5.14 -0.69
C THR A 62 8.51 -5.34 -1.00
N MET A 63 7.95 -4.46 -1.84
CA MET A 63 6.58 -4.62 -2.31
C MET A 63 6.49 -5.74 -3.35
N PHE A 64 5.37 -6.44 -3.34
CA PHE A 64 5.06 -7.40 -4.40
C PHE A 64 4.91 -6.66 -5.74
N THR A 65 5.46 -7.25 -6.80
CA THR A 65 5.27 -6.81 -8.18
C THR A 65 4.93 -8.02 -9.04
N GLU A 66 4.03 -7.86 -10.01
CA GLU A 66 3.66 -8.95 -10.91
C GLU A 66 4.88 -9.54 -11.67
N PRO A 67 5.83 -8.73 -12.20
CA PRO A 67 7.01 -9.26 -12.86
C PRO A 67 7.90 -10.12 -11.94
N ALA A 68 8.03 -9.76 -10.66
CA ALA A 68 8.78 -10.59 -9.71
C ALA A 68 8.13 -11.96 -9.49
N ALA A 69 6.81 -12.06 -9.67
CA ALA A 69 6.07 -13.31 -9.51
C ALA A 69 6.20 -14.25 -10.73
N GLU A 70 6.38 -13.71 -11.94
CA GLU A 70 6.46 -14.49 -13.18
C GLU A 70 7.58 -15.55 -13.16
N GLY A 71 8.70 -15.24 -12.48
CA GLY A 71 9.82 -16.16 -12.32
C GLY A 71 9.56 -17.37 -11.43
N HIS A 72 8.47 -17.37 -10.64
CA HIS A 72 8.16 -18.43 -9.66
C HIS A 72 7.28 -19.56 -10.22
N GLY A 73 7.00 -19.59 -11.53
CA GLY A 73 6.14 -20.58 -12.16
C GLY A 73 4.65 -20.35 -11.87
N LYS A 74 3.77 -20.83 -12.74
CA LYS A 74 2.32 -20.61 -12.58
C LYS A 74 1.84 -21.34 -11.32
N ALA A 75 1.14 -20.61 -10.45
CA ALA A 75 0.39 -21.22 -9.35
C ALA A 75 -0.55 -22.29 -9.93
N SER A 76 -0.42 -23.52 -9.45
CA SER A 76 -1.26 -24.62 -9.92
C SER A 76 -2.71 -24.28 -9.63
N THR A 77 -3.53 -24.19 -10.67
CA THR A 77 -4.97 -24.02 -10.55
C THR A 77 -5.51 -25.23 -9.80
N LEU A 78 -5.83 -25.06 -8.50
CA LEU A 78 -6.59 -26.06 -7.78
C LEU A 78 -7.97 -26.16 -8.45
N PRO A 79 -8.46 -27.37 -8.75
CA PRO A 79 -9.77 -27.52 -9.35
C PRO A 79 -10.80 -26.90 -8.40
N THR A 80 -11.61 -25.99 -8.94
CA THR A 80 -12.77 -25.39 -8.29
C THR A 80 -13.66 -26.53 -7.77
N LYS A 81 -13.57 -26.84 -6.47
CA LYS A 81 -14.54 -27.73 -5.84
C LYS A 81 -15.88 -27.01 -5.91
N THR A 82 -16.72 -27.43 -6.85
CA THR A 82 -18.15 -27.15 -6.87
C THR A 82 -18.72 -27.54 -5.50
N TYR A 83 -18.96 -26.55 -4.66
CA TYR A 83 -19.68 -26.73 -3.42
C TYR A 83 -21.12 -27.08 -3.80
N PHE A 84 -21.44 -28.37 -3.78
CA PHE A 84 -22.76 -28.90 -4.07
C PHE A 84 -23.72 -28.42 -2.97
N SER A 85 -24.75 -27.67 -3.35
CA SER A 85 -25.83 -27.29 -2.44
C SER A 85 -26.53 -28.54 -1.93
N ARG A 86 -26.64 -28.66 -0.60
CA ARG A 86 -27.74 -29.41 0.01
C ARG A 86 -28.84 -28.44 0.40
#